data_AF-A0A2A5T1N1-F1
#
_entry.id   AF-A0A2A5T1N1-F1
#
_cell.length_a   1.000
_cell.length_b   1.000
_cell.length_c   1.000
_cell.angle_alpha   90.00
_cell.angle_beta   90.00
_cell.angle_gamma   90.00
#
_symmetry.space_group_name_H-M   'P 1'
#
loop_
_entity.id
_entity.type
_entity.pdbx_description
1 polymer ?
#
loop_
_entity_poly.entity_id
_entity_poly.type
_entity_poly.pdbx_seq_one_letter_code
_entity_poly.pdbx_strand_id
1 'polypeptide(L)'
;MLLPHSPSGIAFVDSSKLQVCHNLRILRHQVFKGTSKRGKGTMGWFYGFKLYLMVNDQGSIISVNVTTANVDNKKALSEMADEL
;
A
#
# COMPACT_ATOMS: atom_id res chain seq x y z
N MET A 1 -1.98 0.80 10.54
CA MET A 1 -1.36 1.50 11.70
C MET A 1 -1.92 2.90 11.74
N LEU A 2 -2.69 3.20 12.80
CA LEU A 2 -3.21 4.54 13.05
C LEU A 2 -2.11 5.47 13.59
N LEU A 3 -2.21 6.73 13.18
CA LEU A 3 -1.38 7.84 13.61
C LEU A 3 -2.23 8.79 14.47
N PRO A 4 -1.61 9.69 15.26
CA PRO A 4 -2.31 10.46 16.30
C PRO A 4 -3.35 11.48 15.80
N HIS A 5 -3.67 11.51 14.51
CA HIS A 5 -4.63 12.42 13.93
C HIS A 5 -5.96 11.70 13.70
N SER A 6 -7.05 12.25 14.22
CA SER A 6 -8.40 11.74 13.99
C SER A 6 -8.98 12.23 12.66
N PRO A 7 -9.90 11.47 12.04
CA PRO A 7 -10.67 11.96 10.91
C PRO A 7 -11.57 13.12 11.38
N SER A 8 -11.28 14.34 10.91
CA SER A 8 -12.00 15.56 11.30
C SER A 8 -13.35 15.71 10.58
N GLY A 9 -13.60 14.87 9.57
CA GLY A 9 -14.86 14.75 8.85
C GLY A 9 -14.77 13.78 7.67
N ILE A 10 -13.95 14.11 6.67
CA ILE A 10 -13.68 13.26 5.50
C ILE A 10 -12.23 12.81 5.55
N ALA A 11 -12.00 11.56 5.13
CA ALA A 11 -10.66 11.04 4.92
C ALA A 11 -10.52 10.52 3.49
N PHE A 12 -9.37 10.80 2.89
CA PHE A 12 -9.00 10.37 1.55
C PHE A 12 -8.01 9.24 1.66
N VAL A 13 -8.16 8.22 0.81
CA VAL A 13 -7.25 7.08 0.75
C VAL A 13 -6.82 6.82 -0.68
N ASP A 14 -5.53 6.62 -0.88
CA ASP A 14 -4.98 6.19 -2.16
C ASP A 14 -3.91 5.11 -1.98
N SER A 15 -3.72 4.31 -3.02
CA SER A 15 -2.73 3.25 -3.06
C SER A 15 -1.64 3.53 -4.08
N SER A 16 -0.39 3.47 -3.66
CA SER A 16 0.79 3.63 -4.52
C SER A 16 1.61 2.35 -4.59
N LYS A 17 2.15 2.05 -5.78
CA LYS A 17 3.08 0.92 -5.96
C LYS A 17 4.43 1.23 -5.30
N LEU A 18 4.93 0.28 -4.50
CA LEU A 18 6.29 0.30 -3.97
C LEU A 18 7.10 -0.79 -4.65
N GLN A 19 7.73 -0.44 -5.77
CA GLN A 19 8.54 -1.37 -6.54
C GLN A 19 9.93 -1.53 -5.91
N VAL A 20 10.30 -2.77 -5.59
CA VAL A 20 11.59 -3.07 -4.92
C VAL A 20 12.69 -3.52 -5.90
N CYS A 21 12.32 -3.97 -7.10
CA CYS A 21 13.27 -4.25 -8.17
C CYS A 21 12.61 -4.22 -9.55
N HIS A 22 13.42 -4.18 -10.61
CA HIS A 22 12.93 -4.40 -11.98
C HIS A 22 12.47 -5.84 -12.17
N ASN A 23 11.44 -6.05 -12.99
CA ASN A 23 10.86 -7.39 -13.22
C ASN A 23 11.88 -8.42 -13.72
N LEU A 24 12.86 -7.98 -14.51
CA LEU A 24 13.95 -8.83 -15.02
C LEU A 24 14.90 -9.34 -13.92
N ARG A 25 14.96 -8.67 -12.76
CA ARG A 25 15.89 -8.98 -11.67
C ARG A 25 15.25 -9.77 -10.52
N ILE A 26 13.97 -10.12 -10.62
CA ILE A 26 13.21 -10.78 -9.53
C ILE A 26 13.91 -12.07 -9.06
N LEU A 27 14.41 -12.90 -9.99
CA LEU A 27 15.07 -14.16 -9.65
C LEU A 27 16.38 -13.99 -8.85
N ARG A 28 17.01 -12.81 -8.94
CA ARG A 28 18.27 -12.50 -8.23
C ARG A 28 18.04 -11.66 -6.97
N HIS A 29 16.83 -11.12 -6.77
CA HIS A 29 16.53 -10.25 -5.64
C HIS A 29 16.41 -11.07 -4.35
N GLN A 30 17.30 -10.82 -3.37
CA GLN A 30 17.30 -11.54 -2.08
C GLN A 30 16.69 -10.73 -0.94
N VAL A 31 16.76 -9.39 -0.96
CA VAL A 31 16.41 -8.53 0.19
C VAL A 31 14.97 -8.76 0.68
N PHE A 32 13.99 -8.76 -0.23
CA PHE A 32 12.58 -9.01 0.09
C PHE A 32 12.09 -10.37 -0.42
N LYS A 33 12.99 -11.36 -0.54
CA LYS A 33 12.63 -12.70 -0.99
C LYS A 33 11.65 -13.35 0.00
N GLY A 34 10.59 -13.94 -0.53
CA GLY A 34 9.50 -14.54 0.28
C GLY A 34 8.42 -13.54 0.67
N THR A 35 8.78 -12.30 1.00
CA THR A 35 7.85 -11.25 1.44
C THR A 35 7.22 -10.49 0.28
N SER A 36 8.02 -10.03 -0.67
CA SER A 36 7.51 -9.28 -1.82
C SER A 36 6.89 -10.19 -2.87
N LYS A 37 5.83 -9.70 -3.53
CA LYS A 37 5.07 -10.44 -4.56
C LYS A 37 4.97 -9.62 -5.83
N ARG A 38 4.58 -10.27 -6.94
CA ARG A 38 4.21 -9.56 -8.17
C ARG A 38 2.80 -9.01 -8.04
N GLY A 39 2.60 -7.77 -8.44
CA GLY A 39 1.29 -7.14 -8.57
C GLY A 39 1.12 -6.54 -9.96
N LYS A 40 -0.14 -6.33 -10.36
CA LYS A 40 -0.50 -5.64 -11.61
C LYS A 40 -1.11 -4.29 -11.25
N GLY A 41 -0.53 -3.23 -11.78
CA GLY A 41 -1.12 -1.89 -11.76
C GLY A 41 -1.51 -1.44 -13.16
N THR A 42 -1.99 -0.20 -13.29
CA THR A 42 -2.38 0.41 -14.57
C THR A 42 -1.24 0.41 -15.58
N MET A 43 -0.01 0.62 -15.10
CA MET A 43 1.22 0.67 -15.91
C MET A 43 1.87 -0.72 -16.13
N GLY A 44 1.17 -1.81 -15.78
CA GLY A 44 1.66 -3.17 -15.96
C GLY A 44 2.14 -3.85 -14.67
N TRP A 45 2.93 -4.90 -14.82
CA TRP A 45 3.43 -5.72 -13.71
C TRP A 45 4.57 -5.06 -12.95
N PHE A 46 4.60 -5.23 -11.64
CA PHE A 46 5.71 -4.83 -10.78
C PHE A 46 5.96 -5.87 -9.69
N TYR A 47 7.13 -5.84 -9.07
CA TYR A 47 7.48 -6.68 -7.93
C TYR A 47 7.78 -5.82 -6.71
N GLY A 48 7.09 -6.11 -5.61
CA GLY A 48 7.20 -5.32 -4.39
C GLY A 48 5.92 -5.34 -3.56
N PHE A 49 5.50 -4.14 -3.14
CA PHE A 49 4.43 -3.90 -2.18
C PHE A 49 3.45 -2.84 -2.70
N LYS A 50 2.32 -2.70 -2.02
CA LYS A 50 1.42 -1.54 -2.17
C LYS A 50 1.42 -0.76 -0.86
N LEU A 51 1.60 0.54 -0.97
CA LEU A 51 1.45 1.49 0.13
C LEU A 51 0.06 2.09 0.05
N TYR A 52 -0.69 2.04 1.14
CA TYR A 52 -1.95 2.73 1.30
C TYR A 52 -1.73 3.87 2.27
N LEU A 53 -2.11 5.07 1.86
CA LEU A 53 -2.01 6.29 2.66
C LEU A 53 -3.40 6.87 2.85
N MET A 54 -3.77 7.11 4.11
CA MET A 54 -5.02 7.76 4.46
C MET A 54 -4.76 9.11 5.12
N VAL A 55 -5.36 10.16 4.59
CA VAL A 55 -5.19 11.55 5.05
C VAL A 55 -6.54 12.19 5.35
N ASN A 56 -6.61 13.04 6.36
CA ASN A 56 -7.81 13.86 6.60
C ASN A 56 -7.89 15.01 5.60
N ASP A 57 -9.00 15.73 5.62
CA ASP A 57 -9.27 16.94 4.86
C ASP A 57 -8.30 18.10 5.15
N GLN A 58 -7.60 18.05 6.28
CA GLN A 58 -6.55 18.99 6.67
C GLN A 58 -5.15 18.56 6.22
N GLY A 59 -5.02 17.45 5.48
CA GLY A 59 -3.75 16.92 4.97
C GLY A 59 -2.89 16.18 5.99
N SER A 60 -3.39 15.94 7.20
CA SER A 60 -2.71 15.13 8.22
C SER A 60 -2.86 13.64 7.92
N ILE A 61 -1.79 12.87 8.12
CA ILE A 61 -1.82 11.42 7.92
C ILE A 61 -2.53 10.75 9.11
N ILE A 62 -3.60 10.01 8.81
CA ILE A 62 -4.39 9.25 9.78
C ILE A 62 -3.89 7.81 9.88
N SER A 63 -3.61 7.16 8.73
CA SER A 63 -3.23 5.76 8.71
C SER A 63 -2.31 5.44 7.56
N VAL A 64 -1.39 4.51 7.81
CA VAL A 64 -0.49 3.94 6.80
C VAL A 64 -0.61 2.42 6.88
N ASN A 65 -0.74 1.79 5.71
CA ASN A 65 -0.71 0.34 5.58
C ASN A 65 0.18 -0.07 4.40
N VAL A 66 0.89 -1.19 4.55
CA VAL A 66 1.74 -1.77 3.51
C VAL A 66 1.35 -3.22 3.32
N THR A 67 0.94 -3.58 2.11
CA THR A 67 0.59 -4.96 1.76
C THR A 67 1.49 -5.51 0.67
N THR A 68 1.48 -6.83 0.49
CA THR A 68 2.10 -7.44 -0.69
C THR A 68 1.38 -7.00 -1.97
N ALA A 69 2.11 -6.90 -3.08
CA ALA A 69 1.58 -6.31 -4.31
C ALA A 69 0.38 -7.03 -4.95
N ASN A 70 0.12 -8.28 -4.57
CA ASN A 70 -0.99 -9.10 -5.06
C ASN A 70 -2.27 -8.97 -4.23
N VAL A 71 -2.28 -8.19 -3.15
CA VAL A 71 -3.50 -7.95 -2.35
C VAL A 71 -4.45 -7.06 -3.14
N ASP A 72 -5.74 -7.42 -3.13
CA ASP A 72 -6.80 -6.59 -3.71
C ASP A 72 -6.98 -5.32 -2.89
N ASN A 73 -7.09 -4.18 -3.57
CA ASN A 73 -7.31 -2.89 -2.94
C ASN A 73 -8.60 -2.89 -2.11
N LYS A 74 -9.66 -3.57 -2.55
CA LYS A 74 -10.93 -3.62 -1.79
C LYS A 74 -10.74 -4.21 -0.40
N LYS A 75 -9.92 -5.26 -0.28
CA LYS A 75 -9.63 -5.91 0.98
C LYS A 75 -8.81 -4.99 1.90
N ALA A 76 -7.72 -4.44 1.39
CA ALA A 76 -6.86 -3.55 2.18
C ALA A 76 -7.60 -2.28 2.63
N LEU A 77 -8.48 -1.72 1.79
CA LEU A 77 -9.28 -0.55 2.13
C LEU A 77 -10.35 -0.86 3.19
N SER A 78 -11.00 -2.03 3.12
CA SER A 78 -11.93 -2.46 4.17
C SER A 78 -11.21 -2.58 5.51
N GLU A 79 -10.07 -3.26 5.55
CA GLU A 79 -9.27 -3.43 6.76
C GLU A 79 -8.83 -2.08 7.35
N MET A 80 -8.42 -1.12 6.51
CA MET A 80 -8.06 0.22 6.97
C MET A 80 -9.26 1.03 7.49
N ALA A 81 -10.44 0.84 6.92
CA ALA A 81 -11.67 1.50 7.36
C ALA A 81 -12.18 0.93 8.68
N ASP A 82 -12.03 -0.38 8.90
CA ASP A 82 -12.40 -1.04 10.16
C ASP A 82 -11.47 -0.67 11.33
N GLU A 83 -10.26 -0.18 11.04
CA GLU A 83 -9.29 0.30 12.03
C GLU A 83 -9.53 1.76 12.48
N LEU A 84 -10.40 2.53 11.81
CA LEU A 84 -10.70 3.93 12.16
C LEU A 84 -11.68 4.07 13.34
#